data_AF-A0A8S3JMW9-F1
#
_entry.id   AF-A0A8S3JMW9-F1
#
_cell.length_a   1.000
_cell.length_b   1.000
_cell.length_c   1.000
_cell.angle_alpha   90.00
_cell.angle_beta   90.00
_cell.angle_gamma   90.00
#
_symmetry.space_group_name_H-M   'P 1'
#
loop_
_entity.id
_entity.type
_entity.pdbx_description
1 polymer ?
#
loop_
_entity_poly.entity_id
_entity_poly.type
_entity_poly.pdbx_seq_one_letter_code
_entity_poly.pdbx_strand_id
1 'polypeptide(L)'
;MVLPLAYQLTCIAGNLLSRTLMGGRSERNDHLLLHAFTERDYIVPERTIMSNHRTVLKHTQDIHNESDEEIEDDTKKAAKPSATSYTGGLVLAPKKGFYDHFILLLDFNSLYPSIIQEFNVCFTTYMKKPVQSRS
;
A
#
# COMPACT_ATOMS: atom_id res chain seq x y z
N MET A 1 -23.49 15.06 -10.78
CA MET A 1 -22.14 15.61 -11.11
C MET A 1 -20.98 14.63 -10.93
N VAL A 2 -21.15 13.44 -10.33
CA VAL A 2 -20.03 12.50 -10.11
C VAL A 2 -19.77 11.57 -11.31
N LEU A 3 -20.78 11.35 -12.16
CA LEU A 3 -20.73 10.36 -13.23
C LEU A 3 -19.65 10.64 -14.31
N PRO A 4 -19.46 11.88 -14.81
CA PRO A 4 -18.41 12.15 -15.80
C PRO A 4 -17.00 11.85 -15.28
N LEU A 5 -16.72 12.21 -14.02
CA LEU A 5 -15.44 11.93 -13.38
C LEU A 5 -15.24 10.43 -13.15
N ALA A 6 -16.28 9.74 -12.66
CA ALA A 6 -16.21 8.29 -12.46
C ALA A 6 -15.96 7.55 -13.80
N TYR A 7 -16.59 8.01 -14.88
CA TYR A 7 -16.35 7.48 -16.22
C TYR A 7 -14.89 7.69 -16.66
N GLN A 8 -14.36 8.91 -16.54
CA GLN A 8 -12.96 9.20 -16.90
C GLN A 8 -11.96 8.35 -16.10
N LEU A 9 -12.15 8.23 -14.79
CA LEU A 9 -11.30 7.41 -13.93
C LEU A 9 -11.34 5.93 -14.33
N THR A 10 -12.53 5.45 -14.72
CA THR A 10 -12.71 4.07 -15.19
C THR A 10 -12.02 3.84 -16.53
N CYS A 11 -12.10 4.80 -17.46
CA CYS A 11 -11.40 4.74 -18.74
C CYS A 11 -9.87 4.75 -18.58
N ILE A 12 -9.35 5.52 -17.62
CA ILE A 12 -7.90 5.58 -17.34
C ILE A 12 -7.42 4.29 -16.67
N ALA A 13 -8.13 3.82 -15.65
CA ALA A 13 -7.71 2.65 -14.88
C ALA A 13 -7.99 1.31 -15.58
N GLY A 14 -8.99 1.25 -16.46
CA GLY A 14 -9.40 0.02 -17.15
C GLY A 14 -10.15 -0.97 -16.26
N ASN A 15 -10.84 -0.50 -15.21
CA ASN A 15 -11.67 -1.31 -14.32
C ASN A 15 -13.18 -1.18 -14.65
N LEU A 16 -14.06 -1.78 -13.84
CA LEU A 16 -15.51 -1.65 -14.02
C LEU A 16 -16.03 -0.33 -13.44
N LEU A 17 -16.92 0.36 -14.17
CA LEU A 17 -17.52 1.64 -13.72
C LEU A 17 -18.27 1.49 -12.39
N SER A 18 -18.96 0.37 -12.18
CA SER A 18 -19.64 0.06 -10.93
C SER A 18 -18.68 0.04 -9.74
N ARG A 19 -17.48 -0.54 -9.91
CA ARG A 19 -16.42 -0.56 -8.89
C ARG A 19 -15.85 0.83 -8.64
N THR A 20 -15.63 1.62 -9.69
CA THR A 20 -15.22 3.03 -9.54
C THR A 20 -16.24 3.86 -8.76
N LEU A 21 -17.54 3.62 -8.98
CA LEU A 21 -18.62 4.29 -8.26
C LEU A 21 -18.74 3.83 -6.79
N MET A 22 -18.46 2.56 -6.50
CA MET A 22 -18.42 2.02 -5.13
C MET A 22 -17.23 2.54 -4.31
N GLY A 23 -16.22 3.11 -4.98
CA GLY A 23 -15.02 3.64 -4.34
C GLY A 23 -13.95 2.56 -4.15
N GLY A 24 -12.70 3.01 -4.05
CA GLY A 24 -11.54 2.11 -4.00
C GLY A 24 -10.41 2.64 -4.87
N ARG A 25 -9.45 3.36 -4.27
CA ARG A 25 -8.30 3.90 -5.00
C ARG A 25 -7.31 2.80 -5.40
N SER A 26 -7.08 1.84 -4.52
CA SER A 26 -6.18 0.71 -4.74
C SER A 26 -6.63 -0.16 -5.92
N GLU A 27 -7.91 -0.56 -5.96
CA GLU A 27 -8.44 -1.40 -7.04
C GLU A 27 -8.19 -0.78 -8.43
N ARG A 28 -8.38 0.54 -8.56
CA ARG A 28 -8.09 1.25 -9.82
C ARG A 28 -6.61 1.23 -10.18
N ASN A 29 -5.74 1.44 -9.19
CA ASN A 29 -4.29 1.38 -9.41
C ASN A 29 -3.84 -0.05 -9.77
N ASP A 30 -4.42 -1.07 -9.14
CA ASP A 30 -4.13 -2.47 -9.43
C ASP A 30 -4.50 -2.82 -10.87
N HIS A 31 -5.70 -2.43 -11.33
CA HIS A 31 -6.11 -2.62 -12.72
C HIS A 31 -5.23 -1.86 -13.71
N LEU A 32 -4.87 -0.61 -13.39
CA LEU A 32 -3.96 0.20 -14.21
C LEU A 32 -2.61 -0.49 -14.40
N LEU A 33 -2.03 -1.00 -13.31
CA LEU A 33 -0.75 -1.72 -13.34
C LEU A 33 -0.89 -3.07 -14.05
N LEU A 34 -1.98 -3.80 -13.81
CA LEU A 34 -2.25 -5.08 -14.46
C LEU A 34 -2.26 -4.95 -15.98
N HIS A 35 -2.97 -3.94 -16.51
CA HIS A 35 -2.97 -3.62 -17.94
C HIS A 35 -1.58 -3.26 -18.44
N ALA A 36 -0.87 -2.37 -17.74
CA ALA A 36 0.46 -1.91 -18.15
C ALA A 36 1.53 -3.01 -18.20
N PHE A 37 1.48 -3.97 -17.26
CA PHE A 37 2.39 -5.11 -17.22
C PHE A 37 2.01 -6.21 -18.22
N THR A 38 0.71 -6.48 -18.40
CA THR A 38 0.23 -7.45 -19.38
C THR A 38 0.57 -7.01 -20.81
N GLU A 39 0.42 -5.71 -21.12
CA GLU A 39 0.81 -5.13 -22.41
C GLU A 39 2.32 -5.29 -22.72
N ARG A 40 3.14 -5.44 -21.68
CA ARG A 40 4.60 -5.58 -21.78
C ARG A 40 5.08 -7.03 -21.59
N ASP A 41 4.17 -8.00 -21.71
CA ASP A 41 4.44 -9.44 -21.58
C ASP A 41 5.05 -9.86 -20.22
N TYR A 42 4.74 -9.13 -19.14
CA TYR A 42 5.13 -9.54 -17.79
C TYR A 42 4.13 -10.53 -17.19
N ILE A 43 4.65 -11.49 -16.42
CA ILE A 43 3.83 -12.33 -15.55
C ILE A 43 3.45 -11.50 -14.32
N VAL A 44 2.14 -11.33 -14.13
CA VAL A 44 1.57 -10.56 -13.03
C VAL A 44 1.34 -11.45 -11.81
N PRO A 45 1.52 -10.94 -10.58
CA PRO A 45 1.26 -11.72 -9.37
C PRO A 45 -0.18 -12.22 -9.31
N GLU A 46 -0.37 -13.45 -8.82
CA GLU A 46 -1.70 -13.95 -8.53
C GLU A 46 -2.33 -13.10 -7.43
N ARG A 47 -3.64 -12.83 -7.57
CA ARG A 47 -4.40 -12.11 -6.54
C ARG A 47 -4.28 -12.90 -5.25
N THR A 48 -3.59 -12.34 -4.27
CA THR A 48 -3.57 -12.91 -2.92
C THR A 48 -4.98 -12.75 -2.36
N ILE A 49 -5.83 -13.76 -2.60
CA ILE A 49 -6.93 -14.04 -1.70
C ILE A 49 -6.22 -14.19 -0.37
N MET A 50 -6.56 -13.36 0.62
CA MET A 50 -6.25 -13.62 2.01
C MET A 50 -6.97 -14.92 2.38
N SER A 51 -6.51 -16.03 1.81
CA SER A 51 -6.73 -17.35 2.31
C SER A 51 -6.15 -17.32 3.69
N ASN A 52 -6.83 -18.02 4.58
CA ASN A 52 -6.31 -18.43 5.86
C ASN A 52 -5.11 -19.39 5.64
N HIS A 53 -4.09 -18.98 4.87
CA HIS A 53 -2.84 -19.68 4.60
C HIS A 53 -1.88 -19.53 5.78
N ARG A 54 -2.44 -19.48 7.00
CA ARG A 54 -1.74 -19.89 8.22
C ARG A 54 -1.80 -21.41 8.38
N THR A 55 -2.65 -22.12 7.63
CA THR A 55 -2.86 -23.56 7.81
C THR A 55 -1.89 -24.45 7.02
N VAL A 56 -1.34 -24.00 5.88
CA VAL A 56 -0.49 -24.88 5.04
C VAL A 56 1.00 -24.85 5.46
N LEU A 57 1.49 -23.75 6.03
CA LEU A 57 2.86 -23.69 6.59
C LEU A 57 3.01 -24.30 7.99
N LYS A 58 1.90 -24.66 8.65
CA LYS A 58 1.91 -25.27 9.99
C LYS A 58 2.06 -26.79 9.98
N HIS A 59 1.98 -27.47 8.84
CA HIS A 59 1.95 -28.94 8.79
C HIS A 59 3.33 -29.62 8.81
N THR A 60 4.43 -28.90 9.06
CA THR A 60 5.78 -29.49 9.10
C THR A 60 6.52 -29.27 10.42
N GLN A 61 5.90 -28.60 11.40
CA GLN A 61 6.45 -28.44 12.73
C GLN A 61 5.29 -28.46 13.71
N ASP A 62 4.96 -29.62 14.26
CA ASP A 62 4.27 -29.81 15.54
C ASP A 62 4.34 -31.33 15.89
N ILE A 63 5.55 -31.82 16.21
CA ILE A 63 5.73 -32.99 17.08
C ILE A 63 6.01 -32.45 18.48
N HIS A 64 5.15 -32.82 19.44
CA HIS A 64 5.23 -32.56 20.89
C HIS A 64 5.06 -31.09 21.32
N ASN A 65 4.23 -30.72 22.30
CA ASN A 65 3.77 -31.43 23.48
C ASN A 65 2.47 -30.79 24.02
N GLU A 66 1.57 -31.63 24.55
CA GLU A 66 0.38 -31.22 25.32
C GLU A 66 0.76 -30.71 26.71
N SER A 67 0.02 -29.72 27.22
CA SER A 67 -0.55 -29.73 28.58
C SER A 67 -1.44 -28.50 28.79
N ASP A 68 -2.68 -28.77 29.15
CA ASP A 68 -3.78 -27.86 29.46
C ASP A 68 -3.53 -27.00 30.71
N GLU A 69 -4.09 -25.77 30.72
CA GLU A 69 -5.22 -25.37 31.58
C GLU A 69 -5.28 -23.84 31.87
N GLU A 70 -6.55 -23.41 31.97
CA GLU A 70 -7.11 -22.27 32.71
C GLU A 70 -7.34 -20.87 32.07
N ILE A 71 -8.58 -20.45 32.36
CA ILE A 71 -9.42 -19.30 32.01
C ILE A 71 -9.00 -18.13 32.93
N GLU A 72 -8.86 -16.86 32.56
CA GLU A 72 -9.86 -15.82 32.27
C GLU A 72 -9.06 -14.49 32.28
N ASP A 73 -9.41 -13.49 31.46
CA ASP A 73 -9.70 -12.11 31.94
C ASP A 73 -9.83 -11.14 30.75
N ASP A 74 -10.76 -10.25 31.01
CA ASP A 74 -11.39 -9.15 30.30
C ASP A 74 -10.42 -8.14 29.66
N THR A 75 -11.02 -7.19 28.96
CA THR A 75 -10.51 -5.89 28.49
C THR A 75 -10.26 -5.74 26.97
N LYS A 76 -11.34 -5.28 26.32
CA LYS A 76 -11.38 -4.27 25.26
C LYS A 76 -10.01 -3.74 24.80
N LYS A 77 -9.43 -4.33 23.76
CA LYS A 77 -8.36 -3.68 22.98
C LYS A 77 -8.97 -2.96 21.78
N ALA A 78 -9.21 -1.67 21.99
CA ALA A 78 -9.35 -0.68 20.93
C ALA A 78 -8.31 -0.97 19.83
N ALA A 79 -8.78 -1.04 18.59
CA ALA A 79 -7.96 -1.27 17.41
C ALA A 79 -6.79 -0.28 17.40
N LYS A 80 -5.58 -0.79 17.69
CA LYS A 80 -4.35 0.00 17.55
C LYS A 80 -4.29 0.47 16.09
N PRO A 81 -4.11 1.77 15.84
CA PRO A 81 -3.83 2.23 14.48
C PRO A 81 -2.58 1.50 14.01
N SER A 82 -2.69 0.85 12.85
CA SER A 82 -1.59 0.12 12.23
C SER A 82 -0.37 1.03 12.17
N ALA A 83 0.68 0.71 12.94
CA ALA A 83 1.94 1.41 12.84
C ALA A 83 2.40 1.34 11.38
N THR A 84 2.66 2.50 10.76
CA THR A 84 3.14 2.58 9.39
C THR A 84 4.47 1.85 9.26
N SER A 85 4.59 0.97 8.25
CA SER A 85 5.77 0.12 8.04
C SER A 85 7.02 0.87 7.57
N TYR A 86 6.92 2.15 7.22
CA TYR A 86 8.01 2.94 6.64
C TYR A 86 7.91 4.42 7.00
N THR A 87 9.03 5.13 6.88
CA THR A 87 9.14 6.58 7.14
C THR A 87 8.42 7.38 6.04
N GLY A 88 7.57 8.33 6.45
CA GLY A 88 6.84 9.22 5.54
C GLY A 88 7.57 10.53 5.21
N GLY A 89 6.80 11.56 4.85
CA GLY A 89 7.33 12.88 4.53
C GLY A 89 7.93 13.61 5.73
N LEU A 90 8.89 14.50 5.46
CA LEU A 90 9.51 15.36 6.47
C LEU A 90 8.59 16.55 6.81
N VAL A 91 8.40 16.81 8.10
CA VAL A 91 7.68 17.99 8.60
C VAL A 91 8.64 18.84 9.41
N LEU A 92 8.90 20.06 8.95
CA LEU A 92 9.71 21.02 9.68
C LEU A 92 8.95 21.57 10.88
N ALA A 93 9.66 21.86 11.96
CA ALA A 93 9.06 22.50 13.12
C ALA A 93 8.59 23.93 12.74
N PRO A 94 7.33 24.30 13.01
CA PRO A 94 6.83 25.62 12.63
C PRO A 94 7.39 26.70 13.55
N LYS A 95 7.77 27.84 12.97
CA LYS A 95 7.98 29.08 13.72
C LYS A 95 6.61 29.68 14.02
N LYS A 96 6.12 29.52 15.24
CA LYS A 96 4.79 30.00 15.65
C LYS A 96 4.84 31.50 15.93
N GLY A 97 3.81 32.22 15.52
CA GLY A 97 3.69 33.67 15.76
C GLY A 97 2.75 34.32 14.76
N PHE A 98 2.47 35.60 14.99
CA PHE A 98 1.85 36.47 14.00
C PHE A 98 2.95 37.05 13.09
N TYR A 99 2.67 37.20 11.80
CA TYR A 99 3.64 37.69 10.82
C TYR A 99 3.12 38.96 10.16
N ASP A 100 3.81 40.08 10.39
CA ASP A 100 3.49 41.39 9.80
C ASP A 100 4.07 41.55 8.37
N HIS A 101 4.98 40.67 7.96
CA HIS A 101 5.63 40.69 6.65
C HIS A 101 5.07 39.61 5.72
N PHE A 102 5.22 39.82 4.41
CA PHE A 102 4.79 38.84 3.40
C PHE A 102 5.46 37.48 3.60
N ILE A 103 4.65 36.42 3.48
CA ILE A 103 5.11 35.03 3.53
C ILE A 103 5.14 34.45 2.11
N LEU A 104 6.31 33.94 1.72
CA LEU A 104 6.47 33.20 0.47
C LEU A 104 6.26 31.71 0.73
N LEU A 105 5.29 31.12 0.04
CA LEU A 105 5.06 29.68 0.03
C LEU A 105 5.60 29.10 -1.29
N LEU A 106 6.51 28.15 -1.20
CA LEU A 106 7.05 27.40 -2.34
C LEU A 106 6.60 25.94 -2.20
N ASP A 107 6.11 25.35 -3.28
CA ASP A 107 5.67 23.96 -3.33
C ASP A 107 6.15 23.28 -4.61
N PHE A 108 6.35 21.97 -4.56
CA PHE A 108 6.71 21.16 -5.71
C PHE A 108 5.43 20.64 -6.39
N ASN A 109 5.27 20.93 -7.68
CA ASN A 109 4.18 20.36 -8.47
C ASN A 109 4.36 18.84 -8.59
N SER A 110 3.47 18.09 -7.94
CA SER A 110 3.44 16.62 -7.99
C SER A 110 4.77 15.95 -7.59
N LEU A 111 5.25 16.24 -6.37
CA LEU A 111 6.54 15.75 -5.85
C LEU A 111 6.78 14.24 -6.07
N TYR A 112 5.87 13.35 -5.65
CA TYR A 112 6.12 11.90 -5.72
C TYR A 112 6.13 11.33 -7.14
N PRO A 113 5.17 11.64 -8.04
CA PRO A 113 5.29 11.25 -9.44
C PRO A 113 6.60 11.70 -10.10
N SER A 114 7.03 12.94 -9.81
CA SER A 114 8.29 13.48 -10.34
C SER A 114 9.50 12.71 -9.81
N ILE A 115 9.54 12.37 -8.51
CA ILE A 115 10.61 11.52 -7.94
C ILE A 115 10.64 10.14 -8.58
N ILE A 116 9.48 9.51 -8.80
CA ILE A 116 9.38 8.19 -9.43
C ILE A 116 10.00 8.22 -10.85
N GLN A 117 9.72 9.28 -11.61
CA GLN A 117 10.23 9.47 -12.97
C GLN A 117 11.73 9.79 -12.98
N GLU A 118 12.17 10.79 -12.20
CA GLU A 118 13.55 11.29 -12.15
C GLU A 118 14.54 10.18 -11.79
N PHE A 119 14.20 9.35 -10.80
CA PHE A 119 15.07 8.27 -10.32
C PHE A 119 14.73 6.90 -10.90
N ASN A 120 13.84 6.83 -11.90
CA ASN A 120 13.40 5.59 -12.54
C ASN A 120 12.99 4.49 -11.54
N VAL A 121 12.16 4.86 -10.56
CA VAL A 121 11.70 3.95 -9.50
C VAL A 121 10.61 3.04 -10.07
N CYS A 122 10.95 1.77 -10.30
CA CYS A 122 10.03 0.79 -10.85
C CYS A 122 10.30 -0.60 -10.25
N PHE A 123 9.28 -1.48 -10.27
CA PHE A 123 9.43 -2.89 -9.90
C PHE A 123 10.51 -3.60 -10.73
N THR A 124 10.78 -3.15 -11.96
CA THR A 124 11.77 -3.74 -12.87
C THR A 124 13.19 -3.21 -12.65
N THR A 125 13.34 -2.03 -12.05
CA THR A 125 14.63 -1.37 -11.85
C THR A 125 15.16 -1.55 -10.43
N TYR A 126 14.25 -1.78 -9.47
CA TYR A 126 14.60 -2.05 -8.08
C TYR A 126 14.88 -3.54 -7.85
N MET A 127 16.16 -3.91 -7.73
CA MET A 127 16.59 -5.26 -7.36
C MET A 127 16.69 -5.38 -5.83
N LYS A 128 15.82 -6.17 -5.20
CA LYS A 128 15.92 -6.47 -3.77
C LYS A 128 17.15 -7.35 -3.54
N LYS A 129 18.06 -6.95 -2.64
CA LYS A 129 19.20 -7.80 -2.28
C LYS A 129 18.69 -9.18 -1.81
N PRO A 130 19.31 -10.29 -2.26
CA PRO A 130 18.93 -11.60 -1.77
C PRO A 130 19.09 -11.63 -0.25
N VAL A 131 18.07 -12.13 0.46
CA VAL A 131 18.14 -12.36 1.90
C VAL A 131 19.23 -13.41 2.11
N GLN A 132 20.39 -13.01 2.63
CA GLN A 132 21.43 -13.96 3.01
C GLN A 132 20.87 -14.84 4.13
N SER A 133 20.52 -16.08 3.79
CA SER A 133 20.31 -17.13 4.78
C SER A 133 21.64 -17.32 5.50
N ARG A 134 21.70 -16.91 6.78
CA ARG A 134 22.80 -17.28 7.67
C ARG A 134 22.91 -18.80 7.63
N SER A 135 23.99 -19.28 7.02
CA SER A 135 24.45 -20.68 7.13
C SER A 135 25.07 -20.89 8.50
#